data_AF-A0A2D6NYC0-F1
#
_entry.id   AF-A0A2D6NYC0-F1
#
_cell.length_a   1.000
_cell.length_b   1.000
_cell.length_c   1.000
_cell.angle_alpha   90.00
_cell.angle_beta   90.00
_cell.angle_gamma   90.00
#
_symmetry.space_group_name_H-M   'P 1'
#
loop_
_entity.id
_entity.type
_entity.pdbx_description
1 polymer ?
#
loop_
_entity_poly.entity_id
_entity_poly.type
_entity_poly.pdbx_seq_one_letter_code
_entity_poly.pdbx_strand_id
1 'polypeptide(L)'
;MKTFLNYNASDLIKRLIEKEDSYQIVDFKDSLKIIKKRRWGKDAPIILPKQIKISPEVVGLIVGEGFIGERHFVFANSNERVIKTVKEFLIQLGLPIRNYLEISIKNQSKNFIKECKDFWEKNENIKIERIRLRKEFNNTTEHGTIHLALYNTLVSKLLKHIIELSKKKIEKNKKLSIGYLRGILAAEGNINVKKKTKCVYMVRISASKKEEREHYKKCLERIGMKIYCKDMPTVTKEESKIKKWKTAKGRAGAVIISRWENFIKILELNLLELHKDKDKKFRKYILNNKFTTLFLSMDGLQKKRFTMKEFQTYTRLSGRSVGRLLTLCKKGYIGRRLIKNKYIYTLNKKYFDLLNRLTSSPFFQSST
;
A
#
# COMPACT_ATOMS: atom_id res chain seq x y z
N MET A 1 10.45 -6.82 13.58
CA MET A 1 11.21 -7.70 12.66
C MET A 1 10.58 -7.69 11.28
N LYS A 2 11.25 -7.11 10.27
CA LYS A 2 10.79 -7.11 8.87
C LYS A 2 10.77 -8.55 8.34
N THR A 3 9.75 -8.92 7.58
CA THR A 3 9.64 -10.27 6.98
C THR A 3 10.14 -10.19 5.54
N PHE A 4 10.98 -11.14 5.14
CA PHE A 4 11.55 -11.19 3.80
C PHE A 4 11.20 -12.50 3.10
N LEU A 5 10.99 -12.41 1.79
CA LEU A 5 11.01 -13.52 0.87
C LEU A 5 12.43 -13.66 0.34
N ASN A 6 13.01 -14.84 0.51
CA ASN A 6 14.36 -15.14 0.05
C ASN A 6 14.28 -16.00 -1.21
N TYR A 7 15.13 -15.66 -2.18
CA TYR A 7 15.24 -16.39 -3.44
C TYR A 7 16.72 -16.67 -3.75
N ASN A 8 17.03 -17.91 -4.12
CA ASN A 8 18.33 -18.27 -4.64
C ASN A 8 18.46 -17.72 -6.07
N ALA A 9 19.39 -16.80 -6.28
CA ALA A 9 19.56 -16.13 -7.57
C ALA A 9 20.00 -17.11 -8.67
N SER A 10 20.89 -18.06 -8.37
CA SER A 10 21.34 -19.08 -9.33
C SER A 10 20.16 -19.91 -9.83
N ASP A 11 19.31 -20.38 -8.93
CA ASP A 11 18.15 -21.20 -9.31
C ASP A 11 17.13 -20.42 -10.14
N LEU A 12 16.90 -19.14 -9.81
CA LEU A 12 16.03 -18.28 -10.60
C LEU A 12 16.60 -18.04 -12.00
N ILE A 13 17.90 -17.74 -12.10
CA ILE A 13 18.55 -17.46 -13.39
C ILE A 13 18.53 -18.70 -14.27
N LYS A 14 18.86 -19.89 -13.71
CA LYS A 14 18.81 -21.15 -14.46
C LYS A 14 17.45 -21.43 -15.08
N ARG A 15 16.35 -21.00 -14.44
CA ARG A 15 14.98 -21.12 -14.96
C ARG A 15 14.62 -20.07 -16.02
N LEU A 16 15.32 -18.94 -16.04
CA LEU A 16 15.09 -17.83 -16.96
C LEU A 16 15.93 -17.89 -18.23
N ILE A 17 17.03 -18.65 -18.18
CA ILE A 17 17.86 -18.90 -19.34
C ILE A 17 17.10 -19.86 -20.25
N GLU A 18 16.51 -19.31 -21.31
CA GLU A 18 15.99 -20.06 -22.45
C GLU A 18 17.16 -20.73 -23.18
N LYS A 19 16.91 -21.83 -23.91
CA LYS A 19 17.95 -22.59 -24.64
C LYS A 19 18.81 -21.71 -25.58
N GLU A 20 18.30 -20.58 -26.06
CA GLU A 20 18.97 -19.67 -27.00
C GLU A 20 19.86 -18.59 -26.34
N ASP A 21 19.61 -18.26 -25.07
CA ASP A 21 20.29 -17.16 -24.37
C ASP A 21 21.51 -17.76 -23.62
N SER A 22 22.69 -17.83 -24.26
CA SER A 22 23.85 -18.46 -23.62
C SER A 22 24.46 -17.56 -22.54
N TYR A 23 24.14 -17.81 -21.26
CA TYR A 23 24.79 -17.19 -20.12
C TYR A 23 25.77 -18.17 -19.44
N GLN A 24 26.92 -17.67 -19.03
CA GLN A 24 27.82 -18.37 -18.11
C GLN A 24 27.61 -17.81 -16.71
N ILE A 25 27.36 -18.69 -15.75
CA ILE A 25 27.25 -18.35 -14.33
C ILE A 25 28.51 -18.85 -13.65
N VAL A 26 29.24 -17.94 -13.01
CA VAL A 26 30.40 -18.25 -12.17
C VAL A 26 30.03 -17.93 -10.73
N ASP A 27 30.15 -18.95 -9.87
CA ASP A 27 29.79 -18.87 -8.46
C ASP A 27 30.98 -18.35 -7.63
N PHE A 28 30.76 -17.31 -6.82
CA PHE A 28 31.70 -16.77 -5.85
C PHE A 28 31.13 -16.92 -4.45
N LYS A 29 31.96 -16.78 -3.40
CA LYS A 29 31.52 -16.98 -2.00
C LYS A 29 30.16 -16.34 -1.69
N ASP A 30 29.99 -15.06 -1.97
CA ASP A 30 28.78 -14.27 -1.62
C ASP A 30 27.97 -13.78 -2.83
N SER A 31 28.47 -13.98 -4.04
CA SER A 31 27.89 -13.42 -5.26
C SER A 31 27.93 -14.39 -6.44
N LEU A 32 27.19 -14.05 -7.48
CA LEU A 32 27.18 -14.73 -8.76
C LEU A 32 27.64 -13.73 -9.82
N LYS A 33 28.65 -14.12 -10.58
CA LYS A 33 29.06 -13.38 -11.78
C LYS A 33 28.40 -14.01 -12.99
N ILE A 34 27.62 -13.21 -13.70
CA ILE A 34 26.84 -13.65 -14.85
C ILE A 34 27.40 -12.98 -16.09
N ILE A 35 27.86 -13.79 -17.04
CA ILE A 35 28.49 -13.33 -18.28
C ILE A 35 27.59 -13.76 -19.43
N LYS A 36 27.08 -12.80 -20.21
CA LYS A 36 26.36 -13.12 -21.44
C LYS A 36 27.38 -13.53 -22.50
N LYS A 37 27.27 -14.75 -23.03
CA LYS A 37 28.08 -15.20 -24.17
C LYS A 37 27.43 -14.63 -25.44
N ARG A 38 28.18 -13.85 -26.21
CA ARG A 38 27.78 -13.41 -27.55
C ARG A 38 28.77 -13.94 -28.58
N ARG A 39 28.33 -14.05 -29.83
CA ARG A 39 29.19 -14.39 -30.97
C ARG A 39 30.28 -13.33 -31.20
N TRP A 40 30.02 -12.07 -30.83
CA TRP A 40 30.95 -10.95 -30.95
C TRP A 40 30.92 -10.08 -29.69
N GLY A 41 32.08 -9.87 -29.06
CA GLY A 41 32.25 -9.05 -27.85
C GLY A 41 31.81 -9.71 -26.54
N LYS A 42 32.23 -9.11 -25.42
CA LYS A 42 31.78 -9.48 -24.06
C LYS A 42 31.01 -8.30 -23.47
N ASP A 43 29.76 -8.51 -23.08
CA ASP A 43 29.05 -7.55 -22.23
C ASP A 43 29.75 -7.50 -20.86
N ALA A 44 29.69 -6.34 -20.20
CA ALA A 44 30.17 -6.23 -18.82
C ALA A 44 29.45 -7.26 -17.94
N PRO A 45 30.20 -8.03 -17.10
CA PRO A 45 29.59 -9.04 -16.25
C PRO A 45 28.64 -8.40 -15.25
N ILE A 46 27.52 -9.06 -15.00
CA ILE A 46 26.59 -8.67 -13.94
C ILE A 46 27.01 -9.40 -12.66
N ILE A 47 27.12 -8.68 -11.56
CA ILE A 47 27.38 -9.26 -10.23
C ILE A 47 26.08 -9.18 -9.44
N LEU A 48 25.48 -10.33 -9.15
CA LEU A 48 24.28 -10.43 -8.32
C LEU A 48 24.60 -11.10 -6.99
N PRO A 49 23.87 -10.82 -5.90
CA PRO A 49 24.00 -11.58 -4.67
C PRO A 49 23.48 -13.01 -4.88
N LYS A 50 24.02 -13.98 -4.15
CA LYS A 50 23.50 -15.36 -4.16
C LYS A 50 22.05 -15.47 -3.70
N GLN A 51 21.67 -14.63 -2.73
CA GLN A 51 20.32 -14.57 -2.21
C GLN A 51 19.73 -13.18 -2.46
N ILE A 52 18.60 -13.14 -3.14
CA ILE A 52 17.81 -11.93 -3.32
C ILE A 52 16.73 -11.91 -2.25
N LYS A 53 16.75 -10.87 -1.42
CA LYS A 53 15.78 -10.68 -0.34
C LYS A 53 14.81 -9.58 -0.75
N ILE A 54 13.51 -9.88 -0.74
CA ILE A 54 12.48 -8.89 -1.06
C ILE A 54 11.42 -8.87 0.03
N SER A 55 11.11 -7.69 0.55
CA SER A 55 10.01 -7.56 1.50
C SER A 55 8.67 -7.60 0.74
N PRO A 56 7.59 -8.11 1.35
CA PRO A 56 6.27 -8.05 0.73
C PRO A 56 5.84 -6.61 0.40
N GLU A 57 6.27 -5.62 1.19
CA GLU A 57 6.02 -4.19 0.93
C GLU A 57 6.63 -3.75 -0.40
N VAL A 58 7.88 -4.12 -0.69
CA VAL A 58 8.53 -3.84 -1.98
C VAL A 58 7.82 -4.54 -3.13
N VAL A 59 7.37 -5.79 -2.95
CA VAL A 59 6.55 -6.49 -3.96
C VAL A 59 5.28 -5.68 -4.26
N GLY A 60 4.59 -5.19 -3.22
CA GLY A 60 3.39 -4.37 -3.38
C GLY A 60 3.65 -3.06 -4.12
N LEU A 61 4.73 -2.35 -3.77
CA LEU A 61 5.12 -1.11 -4.44
C LEU A 61 5.46 -1.35 -5.92
N ILE A 62 6.29 -2.36 -6.23
CA ILE A 62 6.67 -2.70 -7.61
C ILE A 62 5.44 -3.09 -8.43
N VAL A 63 4.49 -3.83 -7.86
CA VAL A 63 3.25 -4.20 -8.56
C VAL A 63 2.37 -2.98 -8.84
N GLY A 64 2.30 -2.02 -7.92
CA GLY A 64 1.47 -0.82 -8.10
C GLY A 64 2.08 0.23 -9.03
N GLU A 65 3.35 0.58 -8.84
CA GLU A 65 3.99 1.72 -9.51
C GLU A 65 5.22 1.35 -10.34
N GLY A 66 5.67 0.09 -10.28
CA GLY A 66 6.79 -0.39 -11.07
C GLY A 66 6.39 -0.69 -12.51
N PHE A 67 7.16 -0.15 -13.45
CA PHE A 67 7.12 -0.54 -14.84
C PHE A 67 8.27 -1.53 -15.12
N ILE A 68 7.95 -2.79 -15.40
CA ILE A 68 8.94 -3.80 -15.80
C ILE A 68 8.82 -4.07 -17.30
N GLY A 69 9.62 -3.36 -18.08
CA GLY A 69 9.77 -3.56 -19.53
C GLY A 69 10.54 -4.84 -19.88
N GLU A 70 10.91 -4.98 -21.14
CA GLU A 70 11.76 -6.10 -21.58
C GLU A 70 13.21 -5.91 -21.16
N ARG A 71 13.72 -4.68 -21.29
CA ARG A 71 15.15 -4.36 -21.10
C ARG A 71 15.41 -3.47 -19.88
N HIS A 72 14.36 -3.01 -19.22
CA HIS A 72 14.50 -2.09 -18.10
C HIS A 72 13.38 -2.22 -17.09
N PHE A 73 13.70 -1.80 -15.88
CA PHE A 73 12.77 -1.58 -14.78
C PHE A 73 12.80 -0.10 -14.40
N VAL A 74 11.63 0.50 -14.20
CA VAL A 74 11.49 1.87 -13.68
C VAL A 74 10.49 1.87 -12.54
N PHE A 75 10.84 2.49 -11.43
CA PHE A 75 9.93 2.79 -10.33
C PHE A 75 9.84 4.30 -10.15
N ALA A 76 8.65 4.85 -9.94
CA ALA A 76 8.45 6.29 -9.80
C ALA A 76 7.48 6.62 -8.67
N ASN A 77 7.90 7.47 -7.74
CA ASN A 77 7.03 7.93 -6.65
C ASN A 77 7.53 9.29 -6.12
N SER A 78 6.69 10.03 -5.40
CA SER A 78 7.03 11.32 -4.77
C SER A 78 7.18 11.24 -3.25
N ASN A 79 6.80 10.13 -2.64
CA ASN A 79 6.92 9.88 -1.21
C ASN A 79 8.31 9.31 -0.89
N GLU A 80 9.06 10.04 -0.06
CA GLU A 80 10.40 9.72 0.42
C GLU A 80 10.53 8.27 0.93
N ARG A 81 9.66 7.86 1.87
CA ARG A 81 9.73 6.54 2.50
C ARG A 81 9.51 5.41 1.50
N VAL A 82 8.63 5.61 0.52
CA VAL A 82 8.37 4.66 -0.57
C VAL A 82 9.62 4.50 -1.44
N ILE A 83 10.21 5.62 -1.87
CA ILE A 83 11.44 5.64 -2.67
C ILE A 83 12.60 4.96 -1.95
N LYS A 84 12.84 5.32 -0.69
CA LYS A 84 13.87 4.70 0.14
C LYS A 84 13.69 3.19 0.23
N THR A 85 12.46 2.73 0.47
CA THR A 85 12.14 1.29 0.59
C THR A 85 12.47 0.53 -0.68
N VAL A 86 12.18 1.09 -1.87
CA VAL A 86 12.52 0.45 -3.15
C VAL A 86 14.01 0.58 -3.46
N LYS A 87 14.63 1.74 -3.23
CA LYS A 87 16.06 1.99 -3.45
C LYS A 87 16.92 0.99 -2.67
N GLU A 88 16.63 0.77 -1.38
CA GLU A 88 17.31 -0.24 -0.55
C GLU A 88 17.26 -1.64 -1.19
N PHE A 89 16.11 -2.03 -1.74
CA PHE A 89 15.97 -3.30 -2.46
C PHE A 89 16.77 -3.33 -3.77
N LEU A 90 16.79 -2.24 -4.55
CA LEU A 90 17.52 -2.20 -5.82
C LEU A 90 19.04 -2.21 -5.64
N ILE A 91 19.56 -1.54 -4.60
CA ILE A 91 21.00 -1.53 -4.28
C ILE A 91 21.54 -2.94 -4.10
N GLN A 92 20.76 -3.85 -3.48
CA GLN A 92 21.18 -5.22 -3.27
C GLN A 92 21.47 -5.96 -4.59
N LEU A 93 20.90 -5.52 -5.71
CA LEU A 93 21.10 -6.15 -7.02
C LEU A 93 22.46 -5.80 -7.63
N GLY A 94 23.28 -4.97 -6.98
CA GLY A 94 24.65 -4.67 -7.41
C GLY A 94 24.75 -3.94 -8.75
N LEU A 95 23.64 -3.38 -9.24
CA LEU A 95 23.58 -2.66 -10.52
C LEU A 95 23.49 -1.15 -10.31
N PRO A 96 24.07 -0.33 -11.22
CA PRO A 96 23.89 1.11 -11.21
C PRO A 96 22.42 1.50 -11.35
N ILE A 97 21.89 2.22 -10.37
CA ILE A 97 20.54 2.80 -10.41
C ILE A 97 20.64 4.19 -11.01
N ARG A 98 20.00 4.38 -12.17
CA ARG A 98 19.90 5.67 -12.86
C ARG A 98 18.74 6.45 -12.26
N ASN A 99 19.01 7.63 -11.72
CA ASN A 99 17.97 8.45 -11.08
C ASN A 99 17.65 9.69 -11.92
N TYR A 100 16.36 9.91 -12.18
CA TYR A 100 15.90 11.14 -12.82
C TYR A 100 14.69 11.73 -12.12
N LEU A 101 14.63 13.05 -12.09
CA LEU A 101 13.60 13.82 -11.41
C LEU A 101 12.61 14.38 -12.43
N GLU A 102 11.32 14.07 -12.28
CA GLU A 102 10.24 14.63 -13.10
C GLU A 102 9.52 15.73 -12.31
N ILE A 103 9.44 16.94 -12.88
CA ILE A 103 8.89 18.14 -12.23
C ILE A 103 7.83 18.78 -13.11
N SER A 104 6.67 19.11 -12.53
CA SER A 104 5.70 20.00 -13.15
C SER A 104 6.07 21.46 -12.88
N ILE A 105 6.19 22.26 -13.94
CA ILE A 105 6.58 23.68 -13.83
C ILE A 105 5.39 24.65 -13.85
N LYS A 106 4.15 24.14 -13.88
CA LYS A 106 2.95 24.98 -13.92
C LYS A 106 2.80 25.76 -12.62
N ASN A 107 2.75 27.09 -12.71
CA ASN A 107 2.59 28.00 -11.58
C ASN A 107 3.67 27.82 -10.49
N GLN A 108 4.88 27.39 -10.87
CA GLN A 108 5.99 27.23 -9.95
C GLN A 108 6.99 28.38 -10.08
N SER A 109 7.70 28.67 -9.01
CA SER A 109 8.78 29.66 -9.01
C SER A 109 9.96 29.17 -9.87
N LYS A 110 10.82 30.10 -10.31
CA LYS A 110 12.08 29.73 -11.01
C LYS A 110 13.00 28.86 -10.14
N ASN A 111 12.95 29.03 -8.81
CA ASN A 111 13.80 28.33 -7.85
C ASN A 111 13.30 26.91 -7.52
N PHE A 112 12.03 26.60 -7.80
CA PHE A 112 11.39 25.33 -7.47
C PHE A 112 12.16 24.10 -7.98
N ILE A 113 12.76 24.18 -9.18
CA ILE A 113 13.56 23.09 -9.76
C ILE A 113 14.78 22.78 -8.89
N LYS A 114 15.47 23.83 -8.40
CA LYS A 114 16.63 23.70 -7.52
C LYS A 114 16.22 23.12 -6.18
N GLU A 115 15.14 23.63 -5.58
CA GLU A 115 14.59 23.12 -4.31
C GLU A 115 14.25 21.63 -4.37
N CYS A 116 13.58 21.18 -5.44
CA CYS A 116 13.27 19.76 -5.64
C CYS A 116 14.54 18.91 -5.78
N LYS A 117 15.53 19.38 -6.55
CA LYS A 117 16.79 18.65 -6.75
C LYS A 117 17.54 18.54 -5.43
N ASP A 118 17.72 19.66 -4.73
CA ASP A 118 18.42 19.75 -3.46
C ASP A 118 17.78 18.85 -2.41
N PHE A 119 16.45 18.79 -2.35
CA PHE A 119 15.72 17.90 -1.45
C PHE A 119 16.14 16.44 -1.65
N TRP A 120 16.07 15.90 -2.88
CA TRP A 120 16.39 14.50 -3.14
C TRP A 120 17.89 14.18 -3.01
N GLU A 121 18.76 15.09 -3.43
CA GLU A 121 20.22 14.89 -3.33
C GLU A 121 20.69 14.94 -1.88
N LYS A 122 20.18 15.88 -1.07
CA LYS A 122 20.63 16.07 0.32
C LYS A 122 19.93 15.13 1.30
N ASN A 123 18.61 15.03 1.25
CA ASN A 123 17.85 14.27 2.25
C ASN A 123 17.92 12.76 2.02
N GLU A 124 17.89 12.33 0.75
CA GLU A 124 17.82 10.91 0.38
C GLU A 124 19.12 10.35 -0.21
N ASN A 125 20.16 11.19 -0.32
CA ASN A 125 21.44 10.85 -0.94
C ASN A 125 21.24 10.18 -2.32
N ILE A 126 20.35 10.76 -3.15
CA ILE A 126 20.05 10.30 -4.50
C ILE A 126 20.67 11.28 -5.48
N LYS A 127 21.80 10.92 -6.10
CA LYS A 127 22.40 11.70 -7.19
C LYS A 127 21.44 11.76 -8.38
N ILE A 128 21.04 12.96 -8.78
CA ILE A 128 20.12 13.18 -9.91
C ILE A 128 20.93 13.32 -11.19
N GLU A 129 20.74 12.40 -12.14
CA GLU A 129 21.45 12.43 -13.42
C GLU A 129 20.74 13.31 -14.46
N ARG A 130 19.41 13.41 -14.35
CA ARG A 130 18.58 14.12 -15.32
C ARG A 130 17.34 14.71 -14.65
N ILE A 131 16.94 15.90 -15.10
CA ILE A 131 15.67 16.51 -14.74
C ILE A 131 14.78 16.57 -15.99
N ARG A 132 13.53 16.12 -15.87
CA ARG A 132 12.50 16.21 -16.90
C ARG A 132 11.44 17.20 -16.48
N LEU A 133 11.28 18.27 -17.24
CA LEU A 133 10.27 19.29 -17.00
C LEU A 133 9.00 18.99 -17.80
N ARG A 134 7.83 19.17 -17.17
CA ARG A 134 6.53 19.04 -17.83
C ARG A 134 5.68 20.28 -17.61
N LYS A 135 5.14 20.83 -18.72
CA LYS A 135 4.24 21.99 -18.69
C LYS A 135 2.99 21.73 -17.87
N GLU A 136 2.43 20.52 -17.95
CA GLU A 136 1.25 20.14 -17.18
C GLU A 136 1.42 18.76 -16.56
N PHE A 137 1.15 18.69 -15.26
CA PHE A 137 0.92 17.45 -14.54
C PHE A 137 -0.32 17.67 -13.67
N ASN A 138 -1.30 16.76 -13.74
CA ASN A 138 -2.55 16.93 -12.99
C ASN A 138 -2.34 16.88 -11.46
N ASN A 139 -1.16 16.45 -11.00
CA ASN A 139 -0.77 16.40 -9.60
C ASN A 139 0.62 17.03 -9.44
N THR A 140 0.70 18.34 -9.18
CA THR A 140 1.92 18.97 -8.68
C THR A 140 2.26 18.37 -7.31
N THR A 141 3.44 17.78 -7.18
CA THR A 141 3.98 17.26 -5.92
C THR A 141 5.00 18.24 -5.37
N GLU A 142 5.12 18.29 -4.04
CA GLU A 142 5.96 19.27 -3.33
C GLU A 142 7.43 19.23 -3.74
N HIS A 143 7.96 18.04 -4.05
CA HIS A 143 9.37 17.84 -4.41
C HIS A 143 9.54 17.13 -5.76
N GLY A 144 8.56 17.22 -6.65
CA GLY A 144 8.55 16.45 -7.90
C GLY A 144 8.38 14.94 -7.68
N THR A 145 8.62 14.15 -8.73
CA THR A 145 8.56 12.68 -8.70
C THR A 145 9.91 12.13 -9.10
N ILE A 146 10.53 11.34 -8.23
CA ILE A 146 11.81 10.71 -8.52
C ILE A 146 11.58 9.34 -9.18
N HIS A 147 12.39 9.04 -10.18
CA HIS A 147 12.39 7.78 -10.89
C HIS A 147 13.69 7.02 -10.62
N LEU A 148 13.57 5.76 -10.22
CA LEU A 148 14.66 4.81 -10.05
C LEU A 148 14.65 3.83 -11.23
N ALA A 149 15.68 3.85 -12.07
CA ALA A 149 15.74 3.04 -13.28
C ALA A 149 16.93 2.07 -13.30
N LEU A 150 16.66 0.82 -13.68
CA LEU A 150 17.65 -0.22 -13.95
C LEU A 150 17.54 -0.67 -15.41
N TYR A 151 18.58 -0.47 -16.20
CA TYR A 151 18.61 -0.82 -17.62
C TYR A 151 19.35 -2.15 -17.82
N ASN A 152 18.68 -3.25 -17.51
CA ASN A 152 19.24 -4.59 -17.69
C ASN A 152 18.13 -5.62 -17.99
N THR A 153 18.27 -6.33 -19.11
CA THR A 153 17.30 -7.34 -19.58
C THR A 153 17.16 -8.51 -18.62
N LEU A 154 18.28 -9.07 -18.16
CA LEU A 154 18.26 -10.22 -17.24
C LEU A 154 17.57 -9.86 -15.93
N VAL A 155 17.90 -8.70 -15.35
CA VAL A 155 17.25 -8.23 -14.12
C VAL A 155 15.78 -7.92 -14.33
N SER A 156 15.37 -7.40 -15.48
CA SER A 156 13.96 -7.18 -15.79
C SER A 156 13.17 -8.50 -15.86
N LYS A 157 13.73 -9.53 -16.52
CA LYS A 157 13.18 -10.90 -16.52
C LYS A 157 13.13 -11.48 -15.10
N LEU A 158 14.20 -11.30 -14.33
CA LEU A 158 14.33 -11.78 -12.95
C LEU A 158 13.28 -11.16 -12.02
N LEU A 159 13.09 -9.85 -12.09
CA LEU A 159 12.09 -9.14 -11.29
C LEU A 159 10.67 -9.64 -11.60
N LYS A 160 10.31 -9.82 -12.88
CA LYS A 160 9.00 -10.39 -13.25
C LYS A 160 8.77 -11.74 -12.57
N HIS A 161 9.75 -12.63 -12.64
CA HIS A 161 9.65 -13.96 -12.06
C HIS A 161 9.61 -13.95 -10.52
N ILE A 162 10.43 -13.12 -9.87
CA ILE A 162 10.41 -12.93 -8.41
C ILE A 162 9.03 -12.43 -7.97
N ILE A 163 8.44 -11.45 -8.65
CA ILE A 163 7.13 -10.90 -8.31
C ILE A 163 6.05 -11.97 -8.46
N GLU A 164 6.06 -12.76 -9.53
CA GLU A 164 5.08 -13.84 -9.73
C GLU A 164 5.16 -14.90 -8.62
N LEU A 165 6.37 -15.37 -8.30
CA LEU A 165 6.59 -16.33 -7.20
C LEU A 165 6.19 -15.73 -5.85
N SER A 166 6.48 -14.44 -5.63
CA SER A 166 6.11 -13.71 -4.41
C SER A 166 4.61 -13.68 -4.22
N LYS A 167 3.84 -13.35 -5.26
CA LYS A 167 2.37 -13.32 -5.20
C LYS A 167 1.79 -14.65 -4.71
N LYS A 168 2.27 -15.77 -5.24
CA LYS A 168 1.85 -17.13 -4.82
C LYS A 168 2.11 -17.41 -3.34
N LYS A 169 3.27 -16.98 -2.81
CA LYS A 169 3.62 -17.13 -1.38
C LYS A 169 2.79 -16.18 -0.50
N ILE A 170 2.54 -14.97 -0.96
CA ILE A 170 1.80 -13.91 -0.24
C ILE A 170 0.35 -14.30 -0.02
N GLU A 171 -0.34 -14.88 -1.00
CA GLU A 171 -1.76 -15.28 -0.87
C GLU A 171 -1.99 -16.33 0.23
N LYS A 172 -0.97 -17.13 0.54
CA LYS A 172 -1.03 -18.23 1.49
C LYS A 172 -0.67 -17.82 2.92
N ASN A 173 -0.02 -16.67 3.12
CA ASN A 173 0.52 -16.26 4.41
C ASN A 173 0.02 -14.88 4.85
N LYS A 174 -0.70 -14.84 5.98
CA LYS A 174 -1.27 -13.61 6.54
C LYS A 174 -0.25 -12.51 6.79
N LYS A 175 0.92 -12.83 7.35
CA LYS A 175 1.97 -11.83 7.65
C LYS A 175 2.53 -11.21 6.37
N LEU A 176 2.73 -12.04 5.34
CA LEU A 176 3.17 -11.57 4.02
C LEU A 176 2.08 -10.73 3.33
N SER A 177 0.81 -11.14 3.42
CA SER A 177 -0.33 -10.36 2.89
C SER A 177 -0.42 -8.97 3.52
N ILE A 178 -0.16 -8.83 4.83
CA ILE A 178 -0.15 -7.51 5.51
C ILE A 178 0.91 -6.59 4.89
N GLY A 179 2.16 -7.08 4.78
CA GLY A 179 3.24 -6.28 4.18
C GLY A 179 2.97 -5.94 2.72
N TYR A 180 2.47 -6.90 1.95
CA TYR A 180 2.09 -6.68 0.55
C TYR A 180 1.02 -5.60 0.39
N LEU A 181 -0.04 -5.66 1.20
CA LEU A 181 -1.13 -4.69 1.16
C LEU A 181 -0.69 -3.29 1.61
N ARG A 182 0.31 -3.15 2.50
CA ARG A 182 0.94 -1.86 2.80
C ARG A 182 1.58 -1.25 1.57
N GLY A 183 2.34 -2.03 0.81
CA GLY A 183 2.93 -1.60 -0.45
C GLY A 183 1.86 -1.20 -1.47
N ILE A 184 0.84 -2.04 -1.68
CA ILE A 184 -0.24 -1.77 -2.63
C ILE A 184 -1.05 -0.53 -2.25
N LEU A 185 -1.37 -0.32 -0.97
CA LEU A 185 -2.09 0.88 -0.53
C LEU A 185 -1.21 2.14 -0.62
N ALA A 186 0.09 2.02 -0.40
CA ALA A 186 1.02 3.13 -0.58
C ALA A 186 1.12 3.55 -2.05
N ALA A 187 1.18 2.59 -2.98
CA ALA A 187 1.17 2.86 -4.42
C ALA A 187 -0.24 3.28 -4.90
N GLU A 188 -1.17 2.33 -4.98
CA GLU A 188 -2.46 2.46 -5.68
C GLU A 188 -3.64 2.86 -4.78
N GLY A 189 -3.43 2.91 -3.45
CA GLY A 189 -4.48 3.21 -2.50
C GLY A 189 -4.96 4.66 -2.57
N ASN A 190 -6.27 4.89 -2.57
CA ASN A 190 -6.87 6.20 -2.44
C ASN A 190 -7.87 6.22 -1.27
N ILE A 191 -7.78 7.28 -0.45
CA ILE A 191 -8.70 7.52 0.66
C ILE A 191 -9.81 8.45 0.19
N ASN A 192 -11.02 7.91 0.03
CA ASN A 192 -12.17 8.65 -0.46
C ASN A 192 -13.02 9.16 0.71
N VAL A 193 -13.25 10.47 0.71
CA VAL A 193 -13.93 11.20 1.78
C VAL A 193 -15.19 11.86 1.23
N LYS A 194 -16.32 11.74 1.94
CA LYS A 194 -17.56 12.42 1.56
C LYS A 194 -17.42 13.92 1.78
N LYS A 195 -17.80 14.74 0.79
CA LYS A 195 -17.70 16.21 0.88
C LYS A 195 -18.51 16.79 2.04
N LYS A 196 -19.77 16.38 2.18
CA LYS A 196 -20.72 16.90 3.19
C LYS A 196 -20.34 16.50 4.62
N THR A 197 -20.16 15.20 4.86
CA THR A 197 -19.92 14.67 6.21
C THR A 197 -18.45 14.61 6.60
N LYS A 198 -17.54 14.95 5.68
CA LYS A 198 -16.07 14.86 5.85
C LYS A 198 -15.64 13.52 6.46
N CYS A 199 -16.29 12.42 6.09
CA CYS A 199 -15.98 11.10 6.63
C CYS A 199 -15.39 10.18 5.55
N VAL A 200 -14.47 9.30 5.94
CA VAL A 200 -14.02 8.21 5.06
C VAL A 200 -15.21 7.30 4.79
N TYR A 201 -15.53 7.11 3.51
CA TYR A 201 -16.61 6.20 3.09
C TYR A 201 -16.10 5.00 2.32
N MET A 202 -14.91 5.08 1.73
CA MET A 202 -14.21 3.94 1.16
C MET A 202 -12.70 4.20 1.03
N VAL A 203 -11.94 3.12 1.02
CA VAL A 203 -10.56 3.08 0.54
C VAL A 203 -10.56 2.28 -0.75
N ARG A 204 -10.00 2.86 -1.82
CA ARG A 204 -10.00 2.28 -3.16
C ARG A 204 -8.58 1.83 -3.51
N ILE A 205 -8.42 0.62 -4.04
CA ILE A 205 -7.18 0.17 -4.71
C ILE A 205 -7.49 0.08 -6.21
N SER A 206 -6.82 0.87 -7.03
CA SER A 206 -7.01 0.85 -8.48
C SER A 206 -6.27 -0.34 -9.10
N ALA A 207 -6.91 -1.04 -10.05
CA ALA A 207 -6.30 -2.11 -10.85
C ALA A 207 -7.14 -2.40 -12.09
N SER A 208 -6.56 -2.13 -13.27
CA SER A 208 -7.23 -2.33 -14.56
C SER A 208 -7.47 -3.81 -14.88
N LYS A 209 -6.53 -4.69 -14.49
CA LYS A 209 -6.59 -6.13 -14.77
C LYS A 209 -7.41 -6.89 -13.72
N LYS A 210 -8.21 -7.86 -14.16
CA LYS A 210 -9.10 -8.64 -13.28
C LYS A 210 -8.31 -9.53 -12.33
N GLU A 211 -7.24 -10.13 -12.84
CA GLU A 211 -6.35 -11.04 -12.12
C GLU A 211 -5.69 -10.34 -10.94
N GLU A 212 -5.31 -9.07 -11.10
CA GLU A 212 -4.77 -8.24 -10.03
C GLU A 212 -5.81 -7.94 -8.95
N ARG A 213 -7.04 -7.60 -9.36
CA ARG A 213 -8.14 -7.37 -8.41
C ARG A 213 -8.45 -8.63 -7.59
N GLU A 214 -8.51 -9.79 -8.23
CA GLU A 214 -8.71 -11.07 -7.53
C GLU A 214 -7.56 -11.39 -6.57
N HIS A 215 -6.32 -11.14 -6.99
CA HIS A 215 -5.15 -11.28 -6.12
C HIS A 215 -5.27 -10.37 -4.86
N TYR A 216 -5.66 -9.10 -5.04
CA TYR A 216 -5.83 -8.16 -3.93
C TYR A 216 -6.95 -8.60 -2.99
N LYS A 217 -8.08 -9.09 -3.52
CA LYS A 217 -9.20 -9.63 -2.72
C LYS A 217 -8.74 -10.80 -1.85
N LYS A 218 -8.05 -11.78 -2.42
CA LYS A 218 -7.49 -12.92 -1.66
C LYS A 218 -6.58 -12.46 -0.53
N CYS A 219 -5.72 -11.47 -0.79
CA CYS A 219 -4.84 -10.91 0.24
C CYS A 219 -5.62 -10.19 1.35
N LEU A 220 -6.66 -9.41 1.00
CA LEU A 220 -7.53 -8.71 1.95
C LEU A 220 -8.33 -9.70 2.81
N GLU A 221 -8.88 -10.75 2.20
CA GLU A 221 -9.59 -11.82 2.88
C GLU A 221 -8.66 -12.61 3.81
N ARG A 222 -7.40 -12.84 3.41
CA ARG A 222 -6.39 -13.50 4.24
C ARG A 222 -6.10 -12.74 5.53
N ILE A 223 -6.19 -11.41 5.53
CA ILE A 223 -6.09 -10.58 6.74
C ILE A 223 -7.45 -10.37 7.44
N GLY A 224 -8.47 -11.08 6.97
CA GLY A 224 -9.83 -11.15 7.48
C GLY A 224 -10.68 -9.94 7.15
N MET A 225 -10.32 -9.12 6.16
CA MET A 225 -11.23 -8.10 5.65
C MET A 225 -12.31 -8.76 4.82
N LYS A 226 -13.52 -8.21 4.87
CA LYS A 226 -14.65 -8.73 4.09
C LYS A 226 -14.89 -7.80 2.90
N ILE A 227 -14.68 -8.30 1.69
CA ILE A 227 -14.84 -7.53 0.46
C ILE A 227 -16.19 -7.87 -0.15
N TYR A 228 -17.09 -6.88 -0.16
CA TYR A 228 -18.50 -7.07 -0.56
C TYR A 228 -18.84 -6.45 -1.91
N CYS A 229 -17.92 -5.66 -2.47
CA CYS A 229 -18.21 -4.88 -3.66
C CYS A 229 -17.96 -5.74 -4.89
N LYS A 230 -18.97 -5.84 -5.76
CA LYS A 230 -18.75 -6.26 -7.15
C LYS A 230 -17.74 -5.30 -7.78
N ASP A 231 -16.83 -5.85 -8.59
CA ASP A 231 -15.88 -5.03 -9.34
C ASP A 231 -16.63 -3.97 -10.13
N MET A 232 -16.11 -2.74 -10.16
CA MET A 232 -16.57 -1.79 -11.16
C MET A 232 -16.14 -2.30 -12.54
N PRO A 233 -17.07 -2.52 -13.48
CA PRO A 233 -16.70 -2.94 -14.82
C PRO A 233 -15.90 -1.84 -15.49
N THR A 234 -14.85 -2.22 -16.22
CA THR A 234 -14.22 -1.33 -17.18
C THR A 234 -15.23 -1.14 -18.30
N VAL A 235 -15.70 0.09 -18.50
CA VAL A 235 -16.65 0.43 -19.58
C VAL A 235 -15.94 1.20 -20.67
N THR A 236 -16.35 1.00 -21.92
CA THR A 236 -15.85 1.80 -23.05
C THR A 236 -16.39 3.23 -23.00
N LYS A 237 -15.85 4.10 -23.87
CA LYS A 237 -16.29 5.49 -23.96
C LYS A 237 -17.74 5.57 -24.44
N GLU A 238 -18.10 4.70 -25.36
CA GLU A 238 -19.42 4.54 -25.97
C GLU A 238 -20.43 4.03 -24.93
N GLU A 239 -20.09 2.98 -24.18
CA GLU A 239 -20.94 2.44 -23.12
C GLU A 239 -21.20 3.47 -22.01
N SER A 240 -20.19 4.28 -21.66
CA SER A 240 -20.35 5.34 -20.68
C SER A 240 -21.33 6.43 -21.14
N LYS A 241 -21.34 6.76 -22.43
CA LYS A 241 -22.30 7.72 -23.00
C LYS A 241 -23.72 7.18 -22.92
N ILE A 242 -23.94 5.93 -23.32
CA ILE A 242 -25.24 5.25 -23.24
C ILE A 242 -25.76 5.23 -21.79
N LYS A 243 -24.88 4.90 -20.82
CA LYS A 243 -25.24 4.85 -19.39
C LYS A 243 -25.35 6.24 -18.71
N LYS A 244 -25.20 7.34 -19.46
CA LYS A 244 -25.17 8.73 -18.95
C LYS A 244 -24.18 8.93 -17.79
N TRP A 245 -23.07 8.18 -17.80
CA TRP A 245 -22.03 8.33 -16.80
C TRP A 245 -21.15 9.52 -17.16
N LYS A 246 -20.91 10.43 -16.18
CA LYS A 246 -20.14 11.66 -16.38
C LYS A 246 -18.68 11.47 -16.83
N THR A 247 -18.16 10.23 -16.89
CA THR A 247 -16.76 9.96 -17.25
C THR A 247 -16.66 8.76 -18.18
N ALA A 248 -16.39 9.05 -19.46
CA ALA A 248 -16.19 8.06 -20.52
C ALA A 248 -14.77 7.47 -20.60
N LYS A 249 -13.88 7.89 -19.69
CA LYS A 249 -12.64 7.15 -19.43
C LYS A 249 -13.02 5.99 -18.53
N GLY A 250 -13.07 4.78 -19.10
CA GLY A 250 -13.41 3.56 -18.38
C GLY A 250 -12.84 3.60 -16.98
N ARG A 251 -13.70 3.52 -15.97
CA ARG A 251 -13.21 3.46 -14.59
C ARG A 251 -12.34 2.23 -14.54
N ALA A 252 -11.03 2.41 -14.45
CA ALA A 252 -10.12 1.31 -14.17
C ALA A 252 -10.74 0.55 -13.00
N GLY A 253 -10.91 -0.76 -13.18
CA GLY A 253 -11.45 -1.62 -12.15
C GLY A 253 -10.77 -1.33 -10.82
N ALA A 254 -11.48 -1.57 -9.72
CA ALA A 254 -10.93 -1.27 -8.42
C ALA A 254 -11.47 -2.21 -7.37
N VAL A 255 -10.65 -2.48 -6.37
CA VAL A 255 -11.08 -3.15 -5.15
C VAL A 255 -11.50 -2.09 -4.15
N ILE A 256 -12.74 -2.19 -3.69
CA ILE A 256 -13.34 -1.24 -2.75
C ILE A 256 -13.32 -1.84 -1.36
N ILE A 257 -12.55 -1.21 -0.47
CA ILE A 257 -12.54 -1.49 0.96
C ILE A 257 -13.52 -0.50 1.60
N SER A 258 -14.64 -1.01 2.09
CA SER A 258 -15.69 -0.22 2.73
C SER A 258 -16.09 -0.86 4.05
N ARG A 259 -16.99 -0.18 4.78
CA ARG A 259 -17.49 -0.54 6.11
C ARG A 259 -16.47 -0.30 7.23
N TRP A 260 -17.01 0.02 8.40
CA TRP A 260 -16.23 0.45 9.55
C TRP A 260 -15.26 -0.64 10.04
N GLU A 261 -15.67 -1.91 10.01
CA GLU A 261 -14.83 -3.02 10.48
C GLU A 261 -13.55 -3.18 9.64
N ASN A 262 -13.62 -2.91 8.33
CA ASN A 262 -12.43 -2.93 7.48
C ASN A 262 -11.57 -1.69 7.71
N PHE A 263 -12.17 -0.52 7.98
CA PHE A 263 -11.44 0.69 8.35
C PHE A 263 -10.67 0.50 9.67
N ILE A 264 -11.27 -0.16 10.65
CA ILE A 264 -10.59 -0.50 11.90
C ILE A 264 -9.43 -1.47 11.64
N LYS A 265 -9.61 -2.47 10.77
CA LYS A 265 -8.49 -3.36 10.38
C LYS A 265 -7.34 -2.63 9.71
N ILE A 266 -7.61 -1.58 8.92
CA ILE A 266 -6.56 -0.72 8.34
C ILE A 266 -5.72 -0.09 9.46
N LEU A 267 -6.35 0.38 10.55
CA LEU A 267 -5.67 0.97 11.71
C LEU A 267 -4.94 -0.07 12.56
N GLU A 268 -5.61 -1.18 12.90
CA GLU A 268 -5.03 -2.24 13.73
C GLU A 268 -3.76 -2.83 13.09
N LEU A 269 -3.75 -2.97 11.76
CA LEU A 269 -2.65 -3.55 11.00
C LEU A 269 -1.67 -2.52 10.44
N ASN A 270 -1.88 -1.22 10.72
CA ASN A 270 -1.09 -0.10 10.22
C ASN A 270 -0.88 -0.16 8.69
N LEU A 271 -1.95 -0.41 7.92
CA LEU A 271 -1.80 -0.65 6.48
C LEU A 271 -1.39 0.58 5.66
N LEU A 272 -1.47 1.79 6.23
CA LEU A 272 -1.11 3.04 5.55
C LEU A 272 0.23 3.61 6.01
N GLU A 273 0.95 2.93 6.91
CA GLU A 273 2.16 3.47 7.55
C GLU A 273 3.26 3.86 6.55
N LEU A 274 3.28 3.23 5.38
CA LEU A 274 4.28 3.47 4.36
C LEU A 274 4.06 4.79 3.60
N HIS A 275 2.84 5.34 3.60
CA HIS A 275 2.51 6.61 2.94
C HIS A 275 1.84 7.57 3.93
N LYS A 276 2.65 8.43 4.56
CA LYS A 276 2.22 9.33 5.65
C LYS A 276 1.00 10.18 5.29
N ASP A 277 0.92 10.78 4.10
CA ASP A 277 -0.24 11.62 3.75
C ASP A 277 -1.55 10.86 3.63
N LYS A 278 -1.51 9.62 3.12
CA LYS A 278 -2.68 8.74 3.05
C LYS A 278 -3.11 8.34 4.45
N ASP A 279 -2.18 7.98 5.33
CA ASP A 279 -2.46 7.69 6.74
C ASP A 279 -3.04 8.92 7.47
N LYS A 280 -2.40 10.08 7.32
CA LYS A 280 -2.81 11.39 7.84
C LYS A 280 -4.24 11.73 7.42
N LYS A 281 -4.54 11.63 6.13
CA LYS A 281 -5.88 11.85 5.56
C LYS A 281 -6.89 10.86 6.12
N PHE A 282 -6.55 9.57 6.16
CA PHE A 282 -7.44 8.54 6.66
C PHE A 282 -7.79 8.76 8.14
N ARG A 283 -6.78 8.97 8.99
CA ARG A 283 -6.95 9.24 10.43
C ARG A 283 -7.78 10.48 10.70
N LYS A 284 -7.53 11.59 9.97
CA LYS A 284 -8.32 12.82 10.09
C LYS A 284 -9.82 12.58 9.86
N TYR A 285 -10.17 11.80 8.83
CA TYR A 285 -11.56 11.68 8.39
C TYR A 285 -12.28 10.41 8.91
N ILE A 286 -11.58 9.44 9.48
CA ILE A 286 -12.22 8.24 10.07
C ILE A 286 -12.92 8.59 11.40
N LEU A 287 -12.46 9.63 12.10
CA LEU A 287 -13.06 10.13 13.35
C LEU A 287 -14.49 10.66 13.15
N ASN A 288 -14.77 11.22 11.96
CA ASN A 288 -16.09 11.70 11.57
C ASN A 288 -17.06 10.58 11.16
N ASN A 289 -16.63 9.32 11.21
CA ASN A 289 -17.51 8.20 10.93
C ASN A 289 -18.44 7.97 12.13
N LYS A 290 -19.77 7.91 11.91
CA LYS A 290 -20.77 7.69 12.97
C LYS A 290 -20.45 6.53 13.91
N PHE A 291 -19.85 5.45 13.42
CA PHE A 291 -19.44 4.32 14.26
C PHE A 291 -18.21 4.64 15.10
N THR A 292 -17.22 5.33 14.52
CA THR A 292 -16.04 5.79 15.26
C THR A 292 -16.44 6.81 16.32
N THR A 293 -17.27 7.79 16.01
CA THR A 293 -17.77 8.77 16.99
C THR A 293 -18.48 8.10 18.16
N LEU A 294 -19.35 7.13 17.88
CA LEU A 294 -19.98 6.31 18.91
C LEU A 294 -18.96 5.51 19.73
N PHE A 295 -17.98 4.90 19.08
CA PHE A 295 -16.94 4.13 19.76
C PHE A 295 -16.14 5.03 20.73
N LEU A 296 -15.80 6.25 20.30
CA LEU A 296 -15.07 7.23 21.10
C LEU A 296 -15.91 7.80 22.25
N SER A 297 -17.22 7.98 22.08
CA SER A 297 -18.07 8.52 23.14
C SER A 297 -18.21 7.59 24.34
N MET A 298 -17.88 6.29 24.19
CA MET A 298 -17.91 5.29 25.27
C MET A 298 -16.81 5.48 26.34
N ASP A 299 -16.00 6.53 26.26
CA ASP A 299 -14.99 6.90 27.25
C ASP A 299 -15.55 6.97 28.69
N GLY A 300 -16.74 7.56 28.87
CA GLY A 300 -17.42 7.59 30.18
C GLY A 300 -17.83 6.23 30.76
N LEU A 301 -17.67 5.13 30.00
CA LEU A 301 -17.92 3.75 30.42
C LEU A 301 -16.63 2.98 30.76
N GLN A 302 -15.45 3.60 30.66
CA GLN A 302 -14.14 2.93 30.78
C GLN A 302 -13.87 2.22 32.10
N LYS A 303 -14.55 2.59 33.18
CA LYS A 303 -14.38 1.99 34.52
C LYS A 303 -15.63 1.32 35.06
N LYS A 304 -16.67 1.15 34.23
CA LYS A 304 -17.98 0.70 34.68
C LYS A 304 -18.40 -0.59 33.98
N ARG A 305 -18.94 -1.52 34.77
CA ARG A 305 -19.87 -2.52 34.25
C ARG A 305 -21.15 -1.78 33.89
N PHE A 306 -21.71 -2.06 32.72
CA PHE A 306 -22.94 -1.41 32.29
C PHE A 306 -23.91 -2.43 31.69
N THR A 307 -25.20 -2.13 31.78
CA THR A 307 -26.31 -2.84 31.16
C THR A 307 -26.59 -2.25 29.78
N MET A 308 -27.39 -2.96 28.96
CA MET A 308 -27.85 -2.42 27.68
C MET A 308 -28.66 -1.13 27.87
N LYS A 309 -29.49 -1.05 28.91
CA LYS A 309 -30.30 0.13 29.22
C LYS A 309 -29.41 1.34 29.48
N GLU A 310 -28.39 1.20 30.33
CA GLU A 310 -27.43 2.27 30.61
C GLU A 310 -26.65 2.68 29.36
N PHE A 311 -26.25 1.73 28.50
CA PHE A 311 -25.61 2.05 27.23
C PHE A 311 -26.53 2.87 26.30
N GLN A 312 -27.80 2.46 26.18
CA GLN A 312 -28.79 3.17 25.36
C GLN A 312 -29.04 4.59 25.87
N THR A 313 -29.20 4.75 27.19
CA THR A 313 -29.34 6.06 27.84
C THR A 313 -28.12 6.93 27.57
N TYR A 314 -26.91 6.39 27.78
CA TYR A 314 -25.67 7.14 27.65
C TYR A 314 -25.38 7.55 26.19
N THR A 315 -25.63 6.66 25.23
CA THR A 315 -25.34 6.93 23.81
C THR A 315 -26.48 7.60 23.07
N ARG A 316 -27.66 7.73 23.70
CA ARG A 316 -28.92 8.20 23.09
C ARG A 316 -29.27 7.41 21.82
N LEU A 317 -28.93 6.12 21.79
CA LEU A 317 -29.11 5.26 20.64
C LEU A 317 -30.25 4.25 20.85
N SER A 318 -31.20 4.24 19.92
CA SER A 318 -32.27 3.23 19.84
C SER A 318 -32.16 2.35 18.59
N GLY A 319 -32.87 1.21 18.59
CA GLY A 319 -33.06 0.34 17.42
C GLY A 319 -31.78 -0.30 16.85
N ARG A 320 -31.58 -0.19 15.51
CA ARG A 320 -30.44 -0.77 14.75
C ARG A 320 -29.05 -0.43 15.32
N SER A 321 -28.97 0.62 16.12
CA SER A 321 -27.77 1.08 16.80
C SER A 321 -27.31 0.12 17.91
N VAL A 322 -28.22 -0.63 18.53
CA VAL A 322 -27.92 -1.73 19.48
C VAL A 322 -27.19 -2.88 18.80
N GLY A 323 -27.52 -3.19 17.54
CA GLY A 323 -26.81 -4.18 16.73
C GLY A 323 -25.32 -3.87 16.55
N ARG A 324 -24.95 -2.59 16.70
CA ARG A 324 -23.56 -2.13 16.62
C ARG A 324 -22.78 -2.49 17.89
N LEU A 325 -23.40 -2.35 19.08
CA LEU A 325 -22.82 -2.84 20.33
C LEU A 325 -22.60 -4.35 20.28
N LEU A 326 -23.58 -5.10 19.75
CA LEU A 326 -23.44 -6.55 19.55
C LEU A 326 -22.30 -6.89 18.58
N THR A 327 -22.06 -6.05 17.57
CA THR A 327 -20.90 -6.20 16.67
C THR A 327 -19.59 -5.96 17.43
N LEU A 328 -19.51 -4.93 18.27
CA LEU A 328 -18.35 -4.68 19.13
C LEU A 328 -18.09 -5.84 20.10
N CYS A 329 -19.15 -6.44 20.65
CA CYS A 329 -19.06 -7.66 21.48
C CYS A 329 -18.50 -8.83 20.68
N LYS A 330 -19.05 -9.13 19.50
CA LYS A 330 -18.56 -10.20 18.60
C LYS A 330 -17.11 -10.01 18.17
N LYS A 331 -16.61 -8.76 18.16
CA LYS A 331 -15.23 -8.42 17.81
C LYS A 331 -14.27 -8.38 18.99
N GLY A 332 -14.77 -8.62 20.22
CA GLY A 332 -13.98 -8.69 21.44
C GLY A 332 -13.63 -7.34 22.06
N TYR A 333 -14.16 -6.23 21.54
CA TYR A 333 -13.98 -4.90 22.15
C TYR A 333 -14.76 -4.77 23.46
N ILE A 334 -15.88 -5.50 23.56
CA ILE A 334 -16.77 -5.47 24.71
C ILE A 334 -16.96 -6.89 25.19
N GLY A 335 -16.66 -7.15 26.46
CA GLY A 335 -17.01 -8.38 27.16
C GLY A 335 -18.50 -8.38 27.53
N ARG A 336 -19.12 -9.57 27.51
CA ARG A 336 -20.52 -9.76 27.93
C ARG A 336 -20.60 -10.96 28.86
N ARG A 337 -21.23 -10.80 30.02
CA ARG A 337 -21.51 -11.87 30.99
C ARG A 337 -22.97 -11.82 31.42
N LEU A 338 -23.58 -12.98 31.65
CA LEU A 338 -24.93 -13.07 32.20
C LEU A 338 -24.82 -13.16 33.74
N ILE A 339 -25.49 -12.26 34.46
CA ILE A 339 -25.49 -12.20 35.93
C ILE A 339 -26.93 -11.97 36.38
N LYS A 340 -27.49 -12.86 37.21
CA LYS A 340 -28.88 -12.76 37.72
C LYS A 340 -29.90 -12.43 36.61
N ASN A 341 -29.88 -13.20 35.52
CA ASN A 341 -30.72 -13.03 34.33
C ASN A 341 -30.57 -11.70 33.58
N LYS A 342 -29.49 -10.94 33.82
CA LYS A 342 -29.18 -9.68 33.11
C LYS A 342 -27.80 -9.73 32.46
N TYR A 343 -27.70 -9.26 31.23
CA TYR A 343 -26.41 -9.11 30.55
C TYR A 343 -25.67 -7.87 31.06
N ILE A 344 -24.46 -8.09 31.55
CA ILE A 344 -23.52 -7.07 31.98
C ILE A 344 -22.37 -6.99 30.99
N TYR A 345 -22.01 -5.77 30.61
CA TYR A 345 -21.01 -5.46 29.60
C TYR A 345 -19.80 -4.75 30.23
N THR A 346 -18.63 -4.99 29.67
CA THR A 346 -17.36 -4.34 30.07
C THR A 346 -16.52 -4.01 28.86
N LEU A 347 -15.81 -2.88 28.88
CA LEU A 347 -14.81 -2.57 27.87
C LEU A 347 -13.54 -3.40 28.12
N ASN A 348 -13.04 -4.07 27.08
CA ASN A 348 -11.86 -4.94 27.18
C ASN A 348 -10.58 -4.19 26.77
N LYS A 349 -9.40 -4.74 27.08
CA LYS A 349 -8.08 -4.22 26.64
C LYS A 349 -8.04 -3.82 25.15
N LYS A 350 -8.64 -4.65 24.29
CA LYS A 350 -8.72 -4.39 22.85
C LYS A 350 -9.44 -3.07 22.50
N TYR A 351 -10.45 -2.67 23.28
CA TYR A 351 -11.11 -1.37 23.12
C TYR A 351 -10.12 -0.24 23.38
N PHE A 352 -9.41 -0.30 24.51
CA PHE A 352 -8.44 0.72 24.90
C PHE A 352 -7.27 0.81 23.92
N ASP A 353 -6.77 -0.33 23.42
CA ASP A 353 -5.72 -0.34 22.40
C ASP A 353 -6.16 0.37 21.11
N LEU A 354 -7.40 0.18 20.68
CA LEU A 354 -7.95 0.86 19.51
C LEU A 354 -8.24 2.34 19.79
N LEU A 355 -8.77 2.66 20.98
CA LEU A 355 -9.01 4.03 21.41
C LEU A 355 -7.71 4.84 21.37
N ASN A 356 -6.66 4.32 22.00
CA ASN A 356 -5.33 4.93 21.99
C ASN A 356 -4.83 5.15 20.57
N ARG A 357 -5.01 4.20 19.66
CA ARG A 357 -4.61 4.37 18.25
C ARG A 357 -5.41 5.44 17.50
N LEU A 358 -6.66 5.67 17.89
CA LEU A 358 -7.52 6.69 17.29
C LEU A 358 -7.18 8.09 17.84
N THR A 359 -6.83 8.19 19.12
CA THR A 359 -6.58 9.45 19.83
C THR A 359 -5.11 9.88 19.86
N SER A 360 -4.15 8.95 19.74
CA SER A 360 -2.70 9.24 19.70
C SER A 360 -2.23 9.92 18.40
N SER A 361 -3.17 10.32 17.55
CA SER A 361 -2.88 11.05 16.32
C SER A 361 -2.64 12.52 16.68
N PRO A 362 -1.57 13.18 16.22
CA PRO A 362 -1.26 14.58 16.56
C PRO A 362 -2.38 15.58 16.18
N PHE A 363 -3.38 15.12 15.41
CA PHE A 363 -4.60 15.89 15.12
C PHE A 363 -5.60 16.00 16.27
N PHE A 364 -5.50 15.17 17.30
CA PHE A 364 -6.42 15.23 18.44
C PHE A 364 -6.01 16.35 19.41
N GLN A 365 -4.75 16.78 19.39
CA GLN A 365 -4.19 17.78 20.31
C GLN A 365 -4.40 19.23 19.85
N SER A 366 -4.95 19.47 18.66
CA SER A 366 -5.15 20.81 18.11
C SER A 366 -6.62 21.22 17.96
N SER A 367 -7.56 20.43 18.48
CA SER A 367 -9.01 20.72 18.41
C SER A 367 -9.76 20.57 19.74
N THR A 368 -9.03 20.57 20.84
CA THR A 368 -9.52 20.83 22.21
C THR A 368 -8.81 22.07 22.70
#